data_AF-A0A1W9W6K3-F1
#
_entry.id   AF-A0A1W9W6K3-F1
#
_cell.length_a   1.000
_cell.length_b   1.000
_cell.length_c   1.000
_cell.angle_alpha   90.00
_cell.angle_beta   90.00
_cell.angle_gamma   90.00
#
_symmetry.space_group_name_H-M   'P 1'
#
loop_
_entity.id
_entity.type
_entity.pdbx_description
1 polymer ?
#
loop_
_entity_poly.entity_id
_entity_poly.type
_entity_poly.pdbx_seq_one_letter_code
_entity_poly.pdbx_strand_id
1 'polypeptide(L)'
;MGKKEIRFVDAGVSGGVWGLKNGYCLMAGGDAATCRFLEPIFKSLAPENGYLHCGDTGSGHFVKMVHNGIEYGMMQAYGEGFDILKASPYADSLNFEGVAHLWNQGSVIRSWLLELLESAFAKDPHLTEIKGVVADSGEGRWTLQQAV
;
A
#
# COMPACT_ATOMS: atom_id res chain seq x y z
N MET A 1 14.32 -19.30 18.53
CA MET A 1 13.71 -18.70 19.75
C MET A 1 13.66 -19.66 20.95
N GLY A 2 14.36 -20.80 20.92
CA GLY A 2 14.67 -21.56 22.14
C GLY A 2 15.95 -21.03 22.79
N LYS A 3 15.93 -20.90 24.13
CA LYS A 3 17.02 -20.58 25.10
C LYS A 3 16.98 -19.22 25.80
N LYS A 4 16.12 -18.26 25.45
CA LYS A 4 15.86 -17.05 26.26
C LYS A 4 14.35 -16.80 26.31
N GLU A 5 13.79 -16.49 27.47
CA GLU A 5 12.35 -16.23 27.69
C GLU A 5 11.88 -14.90 27.06
N ILE A 6 12.14 -14.71 25.77
CA ILE A 6 11.78 -13.50 25.01
C ILE A 6 10.57 -13.84 24.15
N ARG A 7 9.45 -13.14 24.42
CA ARG A 7 8.27 -13.14 23.56
C ARG A 7 8.51 -12.20 22.39
N PHE A 8 8.03 -12.57 21.21
CA PHE A 8 8.30 -11.84 19.97
C PHE A 8 7.05 -11.82 19.10
N VAL A 9 6.81 -10.66 18.50
CA VAL A 9 5.73 -10.42 17.55
C VAL A 9 6.35 -9.62 16.41
N ASP A 10 6.16 -10.10 15.19
CA ASP A 10 6.39 -9.30 13.99
C ASP A 10 5.13 -8.49 13.66
N ALA A 11 5.30 -7.29 13.13
CA ALA A 11 4.20 -6.40 12.84
C ALA A 11 4.43 -5.68 11.50
N GLY A 12 3.70 -6.11 10.49
CA GLY A 12 3.58 -5.37 9.24
C GLY A 12 2.81 -4.06 9.45
N VAL A 13 3.34 -2.95 8.94
CA VAL A 13 2.73 -1.62 9.08
C VAL A 13 2.57 -0.96 7.71
N SER A 14 1.37 -0.52 7.36
CA SER A 14 1.08 0.24 6.13
C SER A 14 0.33 1.55 6.44
N GLY A 15 0.53 2.58 5.62
CA GLY A 15 -0.06 3.93 5.79
C GLY A 15 0.92 5.09 5.61
N GLY A 16 2.23 4.82 5.59
CA GLY A 16 3.28 5.83 5.39
C GLY A 16 3.21 7.00 6.37
N VAL A 17 3.61 8.19 5.93
CA VAL A 17 3.58 9.41 6.76
C VAL A 17 2.17 9.83 7.18
N TRP A 18 1.16 9.40 6.42
CA TRP A 18 -0.24 9.74 6.67
C TRP A 18 -0.89 8.88 7.76
N GLY A 19 -0.30 7.74 8.08
CA GLY A 19 -0.77 6.87 9.15
C GLY A 19 -0.76 7.53 10.53
N LEU A 20 0.07 8.56 10.75
CA LEU A 20 0.03 9.35 11.98
C LEU A 20 -1.33 10.06 12.18
N LYS A 21 -1.99 10.46 11.08
CA LYS A 21 -3.28 11.16 11.11
C LYS A 21 -4.45 10.20 10.95
N ASN A 22 -4.32 9.24 10.04
CA ASN A 22 -5.42 8.36 9.61
C ASN A 22 -5.41 7.00 10.33
N GLY A 23 -4.38 6.71 11.12
CA GLY A 23 -4.10 5.40 11.68
C GLY A 23 -3.36 4.49 10.70
N TYR A 24 -2.72 3.45 11.23
CA TYR A 24 -1.95 2.48 10.46
C TYR A 24 -2.72 1.18 10.23
N CYS A 25 -2.55 0.56 9.07
CA CYS A 25 -2.94 -0.84 8.86
C CYS A 25 -1.87 -1.75 9.46
N LEU A 26 -2.25 -2.53 10.49
CA LEU A 26 -1.34 -3.32 11.32
C LEU A 26 -1.63 -4.82 11.19
N MET A 27 -0.60 -5.57 10.85
CA MET A 27 -0.65 -7.02 10.57
C MET A 27 0.31 -7.71 11.54
N ALA A 28 -0.18 -8.26 12.65
CA ALA A 28 0.69 -8.85 13.67
C ALA A 28 0.80 -10.37 13.52
N GLY A 29 2.02 -10.89 13.55
CA GLY A 29 2.33 -12.32 13.62
C GLY A 29 2.95 -12.68 14.96
N GLY A 30 2.50 -13.75 15.59
CA GLY A 30 3.02 -14.19 16.89
C GLY A 30 2.08 -15.11 17.64
N ASP A 31 2.53 -15.58 18.80
CA ASP A 31 1.67 -16.40 19.65
C ASP A 31 0.46 -15.58 20.14
N ALA A 32 -0.71 -16.23 20.17
CA ALA A 32 -1.96 -15.53 20.43
C ALA A 32 -2.01 -14.86 21.81
N ALA A 33 -1.31 -15.40 22.82
CA ALA A 33 -1.29 -14.80 24.16
C ALA A 33 -0.49 -13.48 24.17
N THR A 34 0.65 -13.44 23.49
CA THR A 34 1.45 -12.22 23.33
C THR A 34 0.74 -11.20 22.45
N CYS A 35 0.15 -11.60 21.33
CA CYS A 35 -0.61 -10.68 20.47
C CYS A 35 -1.81 -10.07 21.22
N ARG A 36 -2.55 -10.85 22.03
CA ARG A 36 -3.62 -10.31 22.88
C ARG A 36 -3.09 -9.33 23.93
N PHE A 37 -1.95 -9.63 24.53
CA PHE A 37 -1.32 -8.73 25.50
C PHE A 37 -0.93 -7.37 24.87
N LEU A 38 -0.49 -7.37 23.60
CA LEU A 38 -0.11 -6.16 22.86
C LEU A 38 -1.28 -5.47 22.14
N GLU A 39 -2.45 -6.11 22.06
CA GLU A 39 -3.62 -5.61 21.33
C GLU A 39 -4.01 -4.16 21.66
N PRO A 40 -3.95 -3.67 22.93
CA PRO A 40 -4.25 -2.27 23.22
C PRO A 40 -3.35 -1.28 22.49
N ILE A 41 -2.09 -1.63 22.25
CA ILE A 41 -1.14 -0.78 21.50
C ILE A 41 -1.57 -0.73 20.03
N PHE A 42 -1.86 -1.89 19.44
CA PHE A 42 -2.29 -1.94 18.03
C PHE A 42 -3.59 -1.19 17.80
N LYS A 43 -4.59 -1.36 18.68
CA LYS A 43 -5.87 -0.63 18.59
C LYS A 43 -5.72 0.88 18.81
N SER A 44 -4.69 1.32 19.51
CA SER A 44 -4.41 2.76 19.69
C SER A 44 -3.77 3.40 18.47
N LEU A 45 -3.06 2.61 17.65
CA LEU A 45 -2.33 3.08 16.47
C LEU A 45 -3.10 2.87 15.16
N ALA A 46 -3.99 1.88 15.12
CA ALA A 46 -4.81 1.56 13.96
C ALA A 46 -6.13 2.34 13.97
N PRO A 47 -6.72 2.62 12.79
CA PRO A 47 -8.12 3.02 12.73
C PRO A 47 -9.01 1.85 13.18
N GLU A 48 -10.31 2.10 13.30
CA GLU A 48 -11.28 1.04 13.58
C GLU A 48 -11.13 -0.12 12.59
N ASN A 49 -10.98 -1.34 13.11
CA ASN A 49 -10.74 -2.56 12.33
C ASN A 49 -9.45 -2.57 11.48
N GLY A 50 -8.53 -1.63 11.70
CA GLY A 50 -7.24 -1.54 10.98
C GLY A 50 -6.14 -2.46 11.51
N TYR A 51 -6.45 -3.37 12.45
CA TYR A 51 -5.51 -4.32 13.04
C TYR A 51 -6.03 -5.76 12.93
N LEU A 52 -5.14 -6.69 12.60
CA LEU A 52 -5.42 -8.13 12.60
C LEU A 52 -4.25 -8.93 13.18
N HIS A 53 -4.55 -9.94 14.00
CA HIS A 53 -3.62 -11.03 14.31
C HIS A 53 -3.65 -12.02 13.15
N CYS A 54 -2.58 -12.05 12.35
CA CYS A 54 -2.50 -12.77 11.08
C CYS A 54 -2.17 -14.26 11.23
N GLY A 55 -1.65 -14.69 12.38
CA GLY A 55 -1.23 -16.05 12.64
C GLY A 55 0.04 -16.13 13.47
N ASP A 56 0.78 -17.22 13.32
CA ASP A 56 2.04 -17.44 14.05
C ASP A 56 3.14 -16.45 13.64
N THR A 57 4.27 -16.48 14.35
CA THR A 57 5.43 -15.64 14.07
C THR A 57 5.87 -15.75 12.60
N GLY A 58 6.08 -14.60 11.98
CA GLY A 58 6.41 -14.41 10.56
C GLY A 58 5.20 -14.05 9.70
N SER A 59 3.98 -14.37 10.14
CA SER A 59 2.77 -14.15 9.33
C SER A 59 2.46 -12.67 9.09
N GLY A 60 2.68 -11.79 10.06
CA GLY A 60 2.40 -10.36 9.94
C GLY A 60 3.26 -9.70 8.86
N HIS A 61 4.57 -9.96 8.88
CA HIS A 61 5.48 -9.52 7.82
C HIS A 61 5.20 -10.18 6.48
N PHE A 62 4.81 -11.45 6.45
CA PHE A 62 4.44 -12.12 5.19
C PHE A 62 3.21 -11.47 4.54
N VAL A 63 2.16 -11.21 5.32
CA VAL A 63 0.97 -10.48 4.85
C VAL A 63 1.36 -9.09 4.34
N LYS A 64 2.25 -8.38 5.06
CA LYS A 64 2.74 -7.07 4.62
C LYS A 64 3.56 -7.12 3.32
N MET A 65 4.36 -8.15 3.15
CA MET A 65 5.11 -8.37 1.92
C MET A 65 4.15 -8.52 0.73
N VAL A 66 3.14 -9.39 0.84
CA VAL A 66 2.12 -9.58 -0.21
C VAL A 66 1.32 -8.29 -0.46
N HIS A 67 0.96 -7.55 0.60
CA HIS A 67 0.34 -6.22 0.47
C HIS A 67 1.18 -5.30 -0.43
N ASN A 68 2.50 -5.22 -0.22
CA ASN A 68 3.37 -4.39 -1.06
C ASN A 68 3.42 -4.90 -2.50
N GLY A 69 3.42 -6.22 -2.73
CA GLY A 69 3.31 -6.77 -4.09
C GLY A 69 2.05 -6.32 -4.82
N ILE A 70 0.90 -6.32 -4.13
CA ILE A 70 -0.38 -5.82 -4.67
C ILE A 70 -0.29 -4.31 -4.95
N GLU A 71 0.27 -3.52 -4.03
CA GLU A 71 0.45 -2.08 -4.19
C GLU A 71 1.24 -1.75 -5.47
N TYR A 72 2.35 -2.44 -5.72
CA TYR A 72 3.15 -2.27 -6.94
C TYR A 72 2.34 -2.63 -8.20
N GLY A 73 1.58 -3.74 -8.15
CA GLY A 73 0.71 -4.13 -9.28
C GLY A 73 -0.36 -3.10 -9.59
N MET A 74 -0.97 -2.49 -8.57
CA MET A 74 -1.94 -1.41 -8.74
C MET A 74 -1.30 -0.15 -9.33
N MET A 75 -0.13 0.26 -8.81
CA MET A 75 0.61 1.40 -9.35
C MET A 75 0.96 1.21 -10.83
N GLN A 76 1.43 0.01 -11.20
CA GLN A 76 1.74 -0.34 -12.58
C GLN A 76 0.49 -0.30 -13.47
N ALA A 77 -0.62 -0.87 -13.01
CA ALA A 77 -1.88 -0.86 -13.76
C ALA A 77 -2.40 0.56 -14.03
N TYR A 78 -2.29 1.47 -13.06
CA TYR A 78 -2.60 2.88 -13.31
C TYR A 78 -1.61 3.53 -14.28
N GLY A 79 -0.31 3.32 -14.09
CA GLY A 79 0.72 3.86 -14.98
C GLY A 79 0.48 3.48 -16.44
N GLU A 80 0.31 2.20 -16.72
CA GLU A 80 0.01 1.70 -18.06
C GLU A 80 -1.32 2.25 -18.60
N GLY A 81 -2.37 2.32 -17.77
CA GLY A 81 -3.66 2.86 -18.17
C GLY A 81 -3.58 4.32 -18.63
N PHE A 82 -2.88 5.17 -17.88
CA PHE A 82 -2.68 6.58 -18.24
C PHE A 82 -1.73 6.75 -19.43
N ASP A 83 -0.71 5.91 -19.57
CA ASP A 83 0.15 5.91 -20.75
C ASP A 83 -0.62 5.54 -22.03
N ILE A 84 -1.57 4.59 -21.95
CA ILE A 84 -2.47 4.27 -23.07
C ILE A 84 -3.35 5.47 -23.41
N LEU A 85 -3.91 6.16 -22.41
CA LEU A 85 -4.70 7.39 -22.65
C LEU A 85 -3.86 8.48 -23.33
N LYS A 86 -2.61 8.64 -22.90
CA LYS A 86 -1.65 9.59 -23.47
C LYS A 86 -1.21 9.24 -24.90
N ALA A 87 -1.11 7.96 -25.23
CA ALA A 87 -0.80 7.51 -26.58
C ALA A 87 -2.04 7.49 -27.50
N SER A 88 -3.23 7.68 -26.95
CA SER A 88 -4.48 7.62 -27.70
C SER A 88 -4.67 8.85 -28.60
N PRO A 89 -5.47 8.75 -29.68
CA PRO A 89 -5.83 9.90 -30.51
C PRO A 89 -6.67 10.96 -29.77
N TYR A 90 -7.07 10.71 -28.51
CA TYR A 90 -7.85 11.65 -27.69
C TYR A 90 -6.98 12.45 -26.72
N ALA A 91 -5.68 12.16 -26.62
CA ALA A 91 -4.79 12.69 -25.58
C ALA A 91 -4.88 14.21 -25.41
N ASP A 92 -4.86 14.96 -26.51
CA ASP A 92 -4.89 16.43 -26.50
C ASP A 92 -6.21 17.01 -25.97
N SER A 93 -7.28 16.21 -25.93
CA SER A 93 -8.60 16.61 -25.43
C SER A 93 -8.91 16.12 -24.01
N LEU A 94 -8.06 15.26 -23.46
CA LEU A 94 -8.29 14.65 -22.14
C LEU A 94 -7.67 15.50 -21.03
N ASN A 95 -8.45 15.72 -19.97
CA ASN A 95 -7.93 16.23 -18.70
C ASN A 95 -7.61 15.03 -17.78
N PHE A 96 -6.33 14.70 -17.60
CA PHE A 96 -5.93 13.54 -16.79
C PHE A 96 -6.22 13.70 -15.29
N GLU A 97 -6.14 14.92 -14.75
CA GLU A 97 -6.62 15.20 -13.38
C GLU A 97 -8.12 14.89 -13.29
N GLY A 98 -8.91 15.37 -14.26
CA GLY A 98 -10.34 15.13 -14.31
C GLY A 98 -10.72 13.66 -14.49
N VAL A 99 -9.93 12.89 -15.25
CA VAL A 99 -10.11 11.44 -15.41
C VAL A 99 -9.80 10.71 -14.10
N ALA A 100 -8.68 11.04 -13.44
CA ALA A 100 -8.33 10.46 -12.14
C ALA A 100 -9.41 10.76 -11.09
N HIS A 101 -9.87 12.02 -11.05
CA HIS A 101 -10.97 12.45 -10.18
C HIS A 101 -12.25 11.67 -10.45
N LEU A 102 -12.66 11.57 -11.72
CA LEU A 102 -13.85 10.83 -12.13
C LEU A 102 -13.78 9.36 -11.67
N TRP A 103 -12.62 8.72 -11.77
CA TRP A 103 -12.44 7.35 -11.32
C TRP A 103 -12.48 7.22 -9.79
N ASN A 104 -12.06 8.25 -9.04
CA ASN A 104 -12.29 8.28 -7.59
C ASN A 104 -13.78 8.39 -7.22
N GLN A 105 -14.64 8.90 -8.12
CA GLN A 105 -16.08 9.04 -7.92
C GLN A 105 -16.87 7.75 -8.21
N GLY A 106 -16.60 6.69 -7.42
CA GLY A 106 -17.42 5.48 -7.42
C GLY A 106 -17.03 4.40 -8.43
N SER A 107 -15.88 4.55 -9.10
CA SER A 107 -15.34 3.48 -9.94
C SER A 107 -14.99 2.23 -9.11
N VAL A 108 -14.94 1.09 -9.79
CA VAL A 108 -14.42 -0.18 -9.26
C VAL A 108 -12.92 -0.12 -9.00
N ILE A 109 -12.19 0.71 -9.75
CA ILE A 109 -10.74 0.92 -9.60
C ILE A 109 -10.40 2.12 -8.71
N ARG A 110 -11.27 2.50 -7.77
CA ARG A 110 -10.94 3.58 -6.83
C ARG A 110 -9.91 3.11 -5.80
N SER A 111 -8.95 3.94 -5.45
CA SER A 111 -8.01 3.66 -4.36
C SER A 111 -7.30 4.92 -3.88
N TRP A 112 -6.69 4.84 -2.69
CA TRP A 112 -5.86 5.94 -2.19
C TRP A 112 -4.67 6.26 -3.13
N LEU A 113 -4.12 5.27 -3.84
CA LEU A 113 -3.09 5.51 -4.85
C LEU A 113 -3.60 6.37 -6.01
N LEU A 114 -4.87 6.20 -6.39
CA LEU A 114 -5.49 7.01 -7.44
C LEU A 114 -5.76 8.44 -6.96
N GLU A 115 -6.11 8.64 -5.68
CA GLU A 115 -6.17 9.99 -5.07
C GLU A 115 -4.81 10.69 -5.06
N LEU A 116 -3.72 9.95 -4.80
CA LEU A 116 -2.36 10.48 -4.88
C LEU A 116 -1.98 10.84 -6.33
N LEU A 117 -2.39 10.02 -7.29
CA LEU A 117 -2.17 10.28 -8.72
C LEU A 117 -2.96 11.50 -9.21
N GLU A 118 -4.22 11.65 -8.80
CA GLU A 118 -5.02 12.86 -9.03
C GLU A 118 -4.30 14.10 -8.49
N SER A 119 -3.81 14.04 -7.24
CA SER A 119 -3.05 15.14 -6.65
C SER A 119 -1.74 15.44 -7.39
N ALA A 120 -1.11 14.44 -8.00
CA ALA A 120 0.08 14.63 -8.83
C ALA A 120 -0.28 15.37 -10.13
N PHE A 121 -1.34 14.97 -10.82
CA PHE A 121 -1.80 15.66 -12.04
C PHE A 121 -2.25 17.09 -11.78
N ALA A 122 -2.90 17.35 -10.65
CA ALA A 122 -3.30 18.72 -10.26
C ALA A 122 -2.09 19.67 -10.09
N LYS A 123 -0.92 19.13 -9.72
CA LYS A 123 0.32 19.90 -9.60
C LYS A 123 1.04 20.05 -10.93
N ASP A 124 1.08 18.97 -11.71
CA ASP A 124 1.73 18.91 -13.01
C ASP A 124 0.94 17.98 -13.94
N PRO A 125 0.13 18.52 -14.87
CA PRO A 125 -0.69 17.73 -15.78
C PRO A 125 0.08 16.76 -16.67
N HIS A 126 1.39 17.00 -16.85
CA HIS A 126 2.26 16.21 -17.72
C HIS A 126 3.31 15.41 -16.94
N LEU A 127 3.33 15.52 -15.60
CA LEU A 127 4.27 14.86 -14.70
C LEU A 127 5.75 15.06 -15.12
N THR A 128 6.07 16.22 -15.70
CA THR A 128 7.40 16.59 -16.21
C THR A 128 8.50 16.54 -15.17
N GLU A 129 8.17 16.81 -13.90
CA GLU A 129 9.12 16.77 -12.79
C GLU A 129 9.36 15.34 -12.26
N ILE A 130 8.54 14.36 -12.68
CA ILE A 130 8.67 12.97 -12.26
C ILE A 130 9.56 12.22 -13.24
N LYS A 131 10.68 11.70 -12.75
CA LYS A 131 11.54 10.80 -13.52
C LYS A 131 10.87 9.43 -13.62
N GLY A 132 10.94 8.79 -14.79
CA GLY A 132 10.49 7.41 -15.02
C GLY A 132 11.34 6.34 -14.33
N VAL A 133 11.94 6.65 -13.19
CA VAL A 133 12.74 5.73 -12.37
C VAL A 133 12.04 5.57 -11.04
N VAL A 134 11.52 4.38 -10.79
CA VAL A 134 10.91 4.02 -9.51
C VAL A 134 11.98 3.35 -8.63
N ALA A 135 12.22 3.91 -7.45
CA ALA A 135 13.08 3.27 -6.46
C ALA A 135 12.33 2.09 -5.82
N ASP A 136 12.92 0.89 -5.86
CA ASP A 136 12.42 -0.31 -5.21
C ASP A 136 13.16 -0.53 -3.88
N SER A 137 12.43 -0.64 -2.77
CA SER A 137 12.96 -1.01 -1.45
C SER A 137 13.34 -2.50 -1.37
N GLY A 138 12.91 -3.31 -2.34
CA GLY A 138 13.13 -4.76 -2.43
C GLY A 138 11.89 -5.59 -2.08
N GLU A 139 10.89 -4.99 -1.43
CA GLU A 139 9.72 -5.70 -0.91
C GLU A 139 8.81 -6.26 -2.03
N GLY A 140 8.75 -5.57 -3.17
CA GLY A 140 8.07 -6.07 -4.37
C GLY A 140 8.76 -7.32 -4.95
N ARG A 141 10.10 -7.34 -4.97
CA ARG A 141 10.89 -8.50 -5.42
C ARG A 141 10.72 -9.72 -4.52
N TRP A 142 10.64 -9.54 -3.21
CA TRP A 142 10.41 -10.65 -2.28
C TRP A 142 9.07 -11.35 -2.56
N THR A 143 8.02 -10.60 -2.89
CA THR A 143 6.72 -11.18 -3.27
C THR A 143 6.85 -12.06 -4.51
N LEU A 144 7.51 -11.56 -5.56
CA LEU A 144 7.73 -12.33 -6.78
C LEU A 144 8.55 -13.60 -6.52
N GLN A 145 9.58 -13.52 -5.67
CA GLN A 145 10.41 -14.67 -5.30
C GLN A 145 9.66 -15.74 -4.51
N GLN A 146 8.64 -15.38 -3.73
CA GLN A 146 7.79 -16.34 -3.02
C GLN A 146 6.74 -17.01 -3.91
N ALA A 147 6.44 -16.44 -5.08
CA ALA A 147 5.40 -16.94 -5.98
C ALA A 147 5.87 -18.11 -6.88
N VAL A 148 7.18 -18.34 -6.96
CA VAL A 148 7.85 -19.42 -7.73
C VAL A 148 8.40 -20.49 -6.82
#